data_AF-A0A924JRA5-F1
#
_entry.id   AF-A0A924JRA5-F1
#
_cell.length_a   1.000
_cell.length_b   1.000
_cell.length_c   1.000
_cell.angle_alpha   90.00
_cell.angle_beta   90.00
_cell.angle_gamma   90.00
#
_symmetry.space_group_name_H-M   'P 1'
#
loop_
_entity.id
_entity.type
_entity.pdbx_description
1 polymer ?
#
loop_
_entity_poly.entity_id
_entity_poly.type
_entity_poly.pdbx_seq_one_letter_code
_entity_poly.pdbx_strand_id
1 'polypeptide(L)' 'MTDLFTAPLSEVDPEIAAVLASELGRQRGTLEMIASENFVPRAVLES' A
#
# COMPACT_ATOMS: atom_id res chain seq x y z
N MET A 1 -11.26 22.70 -8.59
CA MET A 1 -10.01 22.11 -9.10
C MET A 1 -9.41 21.35 -7.94
N THR A 2 -9.46 20.02 -7.97
CA THR A 2 -8.85 19.19 -6.93
C THR A 2 -7.34 19.48 -6.92
N ASP A 3 -6.80 19.81 -5.75
CA ASP A 3 -5.36 20.01 -5.60
C ASP A 3 -4.68 18.64 -5.66
N LEU A 4 -4.02 18.36 -6.79
CA LEU A 4 -3.36 17.09 -7.07
C LEU A 4 -2.28 16.72 -6.04
N PHE A 5 -1.72 17.70 -5.34
CA PHE A 5 -0.63 17.47 -4.38
C PHE A 5 -1.11 17.19 -2.96
N THR A 6 -2.39 17.42 -2.65
CA THR A 6 -2.95 17.21 -1.31
C THR A 6 -4.15 16.25 -1.30
N ALA A 7 -4.71 15.94 -2.47
CA ALA A 7 -5.79 14.97 -2.59
C ALA A 7 -5.31 13.54 -2.28
N PRO A 8 -6.18 12.70 -1.69
CA PRO A 8 -5.84 11.32 -1.39
C PRO A 8 -5.63 10.50 -2.68
N LEU A 9 -4.72 9.52 -2.62
CA LEU A 9 -4.42 8.65 -3.77
C LEU A 9 -5.66 7.97 -4.34
N SER A 10 -6.64 7.59 -3.50
CA SER A 10 -7.89 6.99 -3.95
C SER A 10 -8.75 7.90 -4.84
N GLU A 11 -8.59 9.22 -4.75
CA GLU A 11 -9.30 10.20 -5.57
C GLU A 11 -8.52 10.52 -6.85
N VAL A 12 -7.20 10.64 -6.72
CA VAL A 12 -6.30 10.98 -7.84
C VAL A 12 -6.08 9.78 -8.78
N ASP A 13 -5.91 8.58 -8.21
CA ASP A 13 -5.67 7.32 -8.91
C ASP A 13 -6.33 6.13 -8.18
N PRO A 14 -7.63 5.90 -8.42
CA PRO A 14 -8.36 4.80 -7.79
C PRO A 14 -7.89 3.40 -8.22
N GLU A 15 -7.27 3.28 -9.41
CA GLU A 15 -6.78 2.00 -9.91
C GLU A 15 -5.57 1.53 -9.10
N ILE A 16 -4.58 2.42 -8.91
CA ILE A 16 -3.42 2.11 -8.06
C ILE A 16 -3.82 1.89 -6.61
N ALA A 17 -4.77 2.68 -6.08
CA ALA A 17 -5.28 2.47 -4.72
C ALA A 17 -5.88 1.06 -4.54
N ALA A 18 -6.60 0.54 -5.54
CA ALA A 18 -7.16 -0.81 -5.51
C ALA A 18 -6.07 -1.90 -5.56
N VAL A 19 -5.03 -1.71 -6.37
CA VAL A 19 -3.88 -2.63 -6.44
C VAL A 19 -3.16 -2.71 -5.09
N LEU A 20 -2.90 -1.57 -4.43
CA LEU A 20 -2.28 -1.54 -3.10
C LEU A 20 -3.13 -2.26 -2.05
N ALA A 21 -4.46 -2.07 -2.08
CA ALA A 21 -5.37 -2.77 -1.18
C ALA A 21 -5.37 -4.29 -1.42
N SER A 22 -5.33 -4.72 -2.69
CA SER A 22 -5.24 -6.13 -3.06
C SER A 22 -3.93 -6.76 -2.58
N GLU A 23 -2.80 -6.09 -2.74
CA GLU A 23 -1.50 -6.59 -2.30
C GLU A 23 -1.41 -6.69 -0.76
N LEU A 24 -1.94 -5.69 -0.05
CA LEU A 24 -2.07 -5.77 1.40
C LEU A 24 -2.94 -6.97 1.84
N GLY A 25 -4.01 -7.26 1.09
CA GLY A 25 -4.83 -8.45 1.27
C GLY A 25 -4.05 -9.74 1.04
N ARG A 26 -3.25 -9.80 -0.03
CA ARG A 26 -2.37 -10.95 -0.35
C ARG A 26 -1.40 -11.20 0.81
N GLN A 27 -0.64 -10.18 1.22
CA GLN A 27 0.36 -10.29 2.28
C GLN A 27 -0.24 -10.76 3.62
N ARG A 28 -1.47 -10.35 3.95
CA ARG A 28 -2.18 -10.77 5.17
C ARG A 28 -2.81 -12.16 5.05
N GLY A 29 -3.17 -12.57 3.83
CA GLY A 29 -3.84 -13.83 3.55
C GLY A 29 -2.89 -15.02 3.30
N THR A 30 -1.60 -14.77 3.14
CA THR A 30 -0.59 -15.79 2.84
C THR A 30 0.45 -15.92 3.95
N LEU A 31 0.94 -17.13 4.16
CA LEU A 31 2.17 -17.35 4.92
C LEU A 31 3.36 -16.99 4.02
N GLU A 32 4.04 -15.90 4.34
CA GLU A 32 5.24 -15.48 3.61
C GLU A 32 6.43 -16.38 4.00
N MET A 33 7.01 -17.07 3.02
CA MET A 33 8.09 -18.06 3.21
C MET A 33 9.37 -17.67 2.48
N ILE A 34 9.40 -16.50 1.85
CA ILE A 34 10.58 -15.98 1.18
C ILE A 34 11.56 -15.46 2.24
N ALA A 35 12.70 -16.14 2.41
CA ALA A 35 13.67 -15.85 3.46
C ALA A 35 14.30 -14.43 3.38
N SER A 36 14.27 -13.80 2.20
CA SER A 36 14.78 -12.45 2.00
C SER A 36 13.74 -11.34 2.25
N GLU A 37 12.47 -11.69 2.44
CA GLU A 37 11.38 -10.73 2.65
C GLU A 37 11.04 -10.56 4.13
N ASN A 38 10.50 -9.40 4.48
CA ASN A 38 10.11 -9.09 5.85
C ASN A 38 9.01 -8.02 5.90
N PHE A 39 8.33 -7.92 7.04
CA PHE A 39 7.35 -6.86 7.31
C PHE A 39 7.98 -5.74 8.15
N VAL A 40 7.98 -4.52 7.62
CA VAL A 40 8.53 -3.36 8.33
C VAL A 40 7.53 -2.75 9.30
N PRO A 41 7.99 -2.14 10.42
CA PRO A 41 7.13 -1.35 11.29
C PRO A 41 6.53 -0.16 10.54
N ARG A 42 5.31 0.25 10.92
CA ARG A 42 4.61 1.39 10.29
C ARG A 42 5.42 2.70 10.29
N ALA A 43 6.23 2.93 11.32
CA ALA A 43 7.09 4.11 11.42
C ALA A 43 8.11 4.22 10.25
N VAL A 44 8.45 3.10 9.59
CA VAL A 44 9.33 3.09 8.41
C VAL A 44 8.56 3.47 7.12
N LEU A 45 7.23 3.35 7.11
CA LEU A 45 6.40 3.71 5.96
C LEU A 45 5.97 5.18 5.97
N GLU A 46 5.95 5.81 7.15
CA GLU A 46 5.53 7.20 7.35
C GLU A 46 6.71 8.19 7.37
N SER A 47 7.92 7.71 7.09
CA SER A 47 9.18 8.48 7.10
C SER A 47 9.41 9.31 5.84
#